data_AF-A4SCD1-F1
#
_entry.id   AF-A4SCD1-F1
#
_cell.length_a   1.000
_cell.length_b   1.000
_cell.length_c   1.000
_cell.angle_alpha   90.00
_cell.angle_beta   90.00
_cell.angle_gamma   90.00
#
_symmetry.space_group_name_H-M   'P 1'
#
loop_
_entity.id
_entity.type
_entity.pdbx_description
1 polymer ?
#
loop_
_entity_poly.entity_id
_entity_poly.type
_entity_poly.pdbx_seq_one_letter_code
_entity_poly.pdbx_strand_id
1 'polypeptide(L)'
;MLIFDVTCSSCLFSPGTFAREGSMYVVDDDGTRVRCMHPLEHKAIEAVLGKDAGVDIVKRRTGRQHQWLCFRCSGVSELDSQVDRVGCALCGSSVGRFFYDLDGRPCPSCGEGPMKVVETGLVS
;
A
#
# COMPACT_ATOMS: atom_id res chain seq x y z
N MET A 1 -5.72 13.54 -1.34
CA MET A 1 -5.73 12.07 -1.14
C MET A 1 -6.54 11.73 0.11
N LEU A 2 -7.50 10.79 0.04
CA LEU A 2 -8.27 10.34 1.21
C LEU A 2 -7.48 9.33 2.02
N ILE A 3 -7.49 9.48 3.35
CA ILE A 3 -6.83 8.56 4.28
C ILE A 3 -7.88 7.79 5.07
N PHE A 4 -7.60 6.51 5.27
CA PHE A 4 -8.43 5.58 6.01
C PHE A 4 -7.63 4.91 7.12
N ASP A 5 -8.23 4.79 8.28
CA ASP A 5 -7.69 4.00 9.39
C ASP A 5 -8.30 2.61 9.38
N VAL A 6 -7.48 1.62 9.71
CA VAL A 6 -7.96 0.24 9.90
C VAL A 6 -7.89 -0.09 11.39
N THR A 7 -8.99 -0.56 11.97
CA THR A 7 -9.04 -0.93 13.39
C THR A 7 -9.97 -2.11 13.66
N CYS A 8 -9.70 -2.93 14.67
CA CYS A 8 -10.61 -3.97 15.14
C CYS A 8 -11.60 -3.41 16.17
N SER A 9 -12.89 -3.68 15.99
CA SER A 9 -13.93 -3.22 16.94
C SER A 9 -13.90 -3.90 18.31
N SER A 10 -13.16 -5.01 18.47
CA SER A 10 -13.15 -5.80 19.71
C SER A 10 -11.84 -5.68 20.49
N CYS A 11 -10.68 -5.71 19.81
CA CYS A 11 -9.37 -5.73 20.48
C CYS A 11 -8.51 -4.48 20.24
N LEU A 12 -9.04 -3.46 19.55
CA LEU A 12 -8.34 -2.22 19.20
C LEU A 12 -7.06 -2.39 18.36
N PHE A 13 -6.83 -3.58 17.80
CA PHE A 13 -5.75 -3.82 16.86
C PHE A 13 -5.86 -2.86 15.68
N SER A 14 -4.80 -2.08 15.43
CA SER A 14 -4.70 -1.14 14.31
C SER A 14 -3.40 -1.41 13.55
N PRO A 15 -3.46 -1.95 12.33
CA PRO A 15 -2.28 -2.15 11.50
C PRO A 15 -1.79 -0.85 10.84
N GLY A 16 -2.51 0.26 11.03
CA GLY A 16 -2.15 1.58 10.53
C GLY A 16 -3.20 2.18 9.58
N THR A 17 -2.74 3.13 8.76
CA THR A 17 -3.58 3.92 7.85
C THR A 17 -3.17 3.69 6.40
N PHE A 18 -4.07 3.97 5.46
CA PHE A 18 -3.81 3.85 4.03
C PHE A 18 -4.58 4.85 3.19
N ALA A 19 -4.08 5.10 1.98
CA ALA A 19 -4.83 5.77 0.92
C ALA A 19 -5.45 4.71 0.00
N ARG A 20 -6.73 4.86 -0.34
CA ARG A 20 -7.45 3.85 -1.14
C ARG A 20 -6.85 3.67 -2.53
N GLU A 21 -6.31 4.73 -3.11
CA GLU A 21 -5.66 4.69 -4.43
C GLU A 21 -4.23 4.13 -4.38
N GLY A 22 -3.73 3.79 -3.19
CA GLY A 22 -2.34 3.38 -2.98
C GLY A 22 -1.34 4.52 -3.15
N SER A 23 -0.07 4.20 -2.96
CA SER A 23 1.03 5.12 -3.22
C SER A 23 1.61 4.87 -4.60
N MET A 24 1.74 5.92 -5.39
CA MET A 24 2.47 5.85 -6.65
C MET A 24 3.97 5.66 -6.36
N TYR A 25 4.63 4.90 -7.23
CA TYR A 25 6.09 4.78 -7.22
C TYR A 25 6.64 4.87 -8.64
N VAL A 26 7.93 5.13 -8.73
CA VAL A 26 8.76 4.98 -9.93
C VAL A 26 9.93 4.06 -9.62
N VAL A 27 10.32 3.20 -10.56
CA VAL A 27 11.45 2.28 -10.41
C VAL A 27 12.69 2.94 -10.97
N ASP A 28 13.76 3.03 -10.18
CA ASP A 28 15.08 3.54 -10.60
C ASP A 28 15.88 2.48 -11.39
N ASP A 29 17.09 2.84 -11.85
CA ASP A 29 17.86 2.00 -12.78
C ASP A 29 18.39 0.72 -12.10
N ASP A 30 18.44 0.70 -10.77
CA ASP A 30 18.80 -0.47 -9.97
C ASP A 30 17.59 -1.38 -9.68
N GLY A 31 16.41 -1.03 -10.18
CA GLY A 31 15.17 -1.77 -9.93
C GLY A 31 14.52 -1.45 -8.58
N THR A 32 14.99 -0.42 -7.88
CA THR A 32 14.45 0.01 -6.58
C THR A 32 13.24 0.90 -6.77
N ARG A 33 12.20 0.68 -5.97
CA ARG A 33 11.02 1.54 -5.96
C ARG A 33 11.29 2.81 -5.16
N VAL A 34 11.14 3.95 -5.83
CA VAL A 34 11.12 5.28 -5.24
C VAL A 34 9.68 5.74 -5.11
N ARG A 35 9.23 6.00 -3.89
CA ARG A 35 7.87 6.46 -3.62
C ARG A 35 7.66 7.88 -4.15
N CYS A 36 6.61 8.08 -4.93
CA CYS A 36 6.17 9.37 -5.40
C CYS A 36 5.21 9.98 -4.37
N MET A 37 5.70 10.94 -3.58
CA MET A 37 4.88 11.62 -2.58
C MET A 37 3.81 12.50 -3.23
N HIS A 38 2.60 12.47 -2.68
CA HIS A 38 1.54 13.41 -3.04
C HIS A 38 1.59 14.64 -2.11
N PRO A 39 1.39 15.85 -2.64
CA PRO A 39 1.33 16.19 -4.07
C PRO A 39 2.73 16.18 -4.70
N LEU A 40 2.78 16.24 -6.04
CA LEU A 40 4.00 16.41 -6.87
C LEU A 40 4.71 15.10 -7.26
N GLU A 41 3.94 14.05 -7.52
CA GLU A 41 4.44 12.76 -7.99
C GLU A 41 5.31 12.88 -9.26
N HIS A 42 4.93 13.80 -10.16
CA HIS A 42 5.70 14.09 -11.37
C HIS A 42 7.14 14.52 -11.08
N LYS A 43 7.41 15.25 -9.99
CA LYS A 43 8.77 15.67 -9.64
C LYS A 43 9.65 14.48 -9.24
N ALA A 44 9.08 13.50 -8.53
CA ALA A 44 9.80 12.28 -8.20
C ALA A 44 10.10 11.47 -9.47
N ILE A 45 9.14 11.38 -10.40
CA ILE A 45 9.34 10.73 -11.70
C ILE A 45 10.43 11.44 -12.50
N GLU A 46 10.39 12.77 -12.63
CA GLU A 46 11.41 13.56 -13.33
C GLU A 46 12.79 13.44 -12.68
N ALA A 47 12.86 13.37 -11.35
CA ALA A 47 14.12 13.21 -10.63
C ALA A 47 14.76 11.83 -10.88
N VAL A 48 13.95 10.79 -11.08
CA VAL A 48 14.44 9.43 -11.30
C VAL A 48 14.65 9.12 -12.79
N LEU A 49 13.77 9.56 -13.67
CA LEU A 49 13.79 9.21 -15.11
C LEU A 49 14.35 10.32 -16.00
N GLY A 50 14.51 11.53 -15.48
CA GLY A 50 14.80 12.73 -16.24
C GLY A 50 13.53 13.41 -16.79
N LYS A 51 13.63 14.72 -17.04
CA LYS A 51 12.50 15.55 -17.52
C LYS A 51 12.01 15.18 -18.91
N ASP A 52 12.91 14.66 -19.74
CA ASP A 52 12.63 14.30 -21.14
C ASP A 52 12.29 12.81 -21.30
N ALA A 53 11.98 12.11 -20.20
CA ALA A 53 11.61 10.70 -20.25
C ALA A 53 10.36 10.49 -21.12
N GLY A 54 10.49 9.64 -22.14
CA GLY A 54 9.37 9.31 -23.02
C GLY A 54 8.22 8.64 -22.26
N VAL A 55 6.99 8.87 -22.71
CA VAL A 55 5.75 8.36 -22.09
C VAL A 55 5.80 6.84 -21.85
N ASP A 56 6.37 6.09 -22.79
CA ASP A 56 6.49 4.62 -22.68
C ASP A 56 7.43 4.19 -21.54
N ILE A 57 8.49 4.95 -21.27
CA ILE A 57 9.40 4.69 -20.16
C ILE A 57 8.69 4.97 -18.84
N VAL A 58 8.03 6.13 -18.74
CA VAL A 58 7.23 6.50 -17.56
C VAL A 58 6.21 5.40 -17.26
N LYS A 59 5.38 5.03 -18.25
CA LYS A 59 4.34 4.01 -18.07
C LYS A 59 4.88 2.65 -17.62
N ARG A 60 6.03 2.21 -18.14
CA ARG A 60 6.64 0.93 -17.75
C ARG A 60 7.29 0.96 -16.37
N ARG A 61 7.76 2.12 -15.93
CA ARG A 61 8.55 2.26 -14.69
C ARG A 61 7.76 2.82 -13.52
N THR A 62 6.52 3.26 -13.74
CA THR A 62 5.64 3.70 -12.66
C THR A 62 4.58 2.65 -12.33
N GLY A 63 4.21 2.55 -11.06
CA GLY A 63 3.13 1.67 -10.59
C GLY A 63 2.45 2.22 -9.34
N ARG A 64 1.60 1.39 -8.73
CA ARG A 64 0.86 1.73 -7.50
C ARG A 64 0.90 0.58 -6.53
N GLN A 65 1.48 0.84 -5.36
CA GLN A 65 1.53 -0.13 -4.27
C GLN A 65 0.53 0.19 -3.16
N HIS A 66 0.04 -0.85 -2.51
CA HIS A 66 -0.94 -0.79 -1.44
C HIS A 66 -0.45 -1.58 -0.23
N GLN A 67 -0.91 -1.19 0.95
CA GLN A 67 -0.65 -1.91 2.19
C GLN A 67 -1.38 -3.26 2.19
N TRP A 68 -0.63 -4.31 2.48
CA TRP A 68 -1.08 -5.69 2.59
C TRP A 68 -0.77 -6.21 3.99
N LEU A 69 -1.80 -6.67 4.70
CA LEU A 69 -1.71 -7.18 6.06
C LEU A 69 -1.58 -8.70 6.06
N CYS A 70 -0.49 -9.21 6.62
CA CYS A 70 -0.30 -10.64 6.83
C CYS A 70 -1.15 -11.13 8.01
N PHE A 71 -1.96 -12.17 7.80
CA PHE A 71 -2.75 -12.75 8.89
C PHE A 71 -1.98 -13.78 9.72
N ARG A 72 -0.74 -14.09 9.35
CA ARG A 72 0.11 -15.03 10.10
C ARG A 72 0.98 -14.33 11.14
N CYS A 73 1.59 -13.21 10.79
CA CYS A 73 2.50 -12.47 11.69
C CYS A 73 2.05 -11.04 11.98
N SER A 74 0.90 -10.62 11.46
CA SER A 74 0.37 -9.24 11.58
C SER A 74 1.27 -8.16 10.97
N GLY A 75 2.30 -8.57 10.22
CA GLY A 75 3.19 -7.67 9.49
C GLY A 75 2.50 -7.02 8.30
N VAL A 76 2.86 -5.77 8.04
CA VAL A 76 2.39 -5.01 6.87
C VAL A 76 3.47 -5.01 5.80
N SER A 77 3.08 -5.17 4.54
CA SER A 77 3.95 -5.06 3.37
C SER A 77 3.33 -4.09 2.37
N GLU A 78 4.15 -3.41 1.57
CA GLU A 78 3.67 -2.62 0.44
C GLU A 78 3.82 -3.45 -0.83
N LEU A 79 2.71 -3.73 -1.51
CA LEU A 79 2.68 -4.58 -2.70
C LEU A 79 1.91 -3.90 -3.82
N ASP A 80 2.41 -3.98 -5.04
CA ASP A 80 1.67 -3.69 -6.26
C ASP A 80 1.04 -5.00 -6.77
N SER A 81 -0.29 -5.11 -6.65
CA SER A 81 -1.02 -6.34 -6.99
C SER A 81 -0.93 -6.75 -8.46
N GLN A 82 -0.47 -5.86 -9.34
CA GLN A 82 -0.35 -6.14 -10.77
C GLN A 82 0.99 -6.78 -11.14
N VAL A 83 2.03 -6.52 -10.36
CA VAL A 83 3.41 -6.95 -10.68
C VAL A 83 4.03 -7.84 -9.60
N ASP A 84 3.62 -7.68 -8.34
CA ASP A 84 4.20 -8.43 -7.24
C ASP A 84 3.50 -9.76 -7.03
N ARG A 85 4.29 -10.78 -6.67
CA ARG A 85 3.73 -11.98 -6.07
C ARG A 85 3.23 -11.64 -4.66
N VAL A 86 1.97 -11.93 -4.39
CA VAL A 86 1.37 -11.72 -3.06
C VAL A 86 2.11 -12.54 -1.99
N GLY A 87 2.69 -11.84 -1.01
CA GLY A 87 3.40 -12.44 0.10
C GLY A 87 3.89 -11.43 1.13
N CYS A 88 3.95 -11.86 2.39
CA CYS A 88 4.50 -11.08 3.48
C CYS A 88 6.01 -10.91 3.32
N ALA A 89 6.51 -9.68 3.34
CA ALA A 89 7.96 -9.41 3.32
C ALA A 89 8.69 -9.95 4.58
N LEU A 90 7.97 -10.13 5.70
CA LEU A 90 8.56 -10.57 6.97
C LEU A 90 8.60 -12.09 7.13
N CYS A 91 7.52 -12.80 6.75
CA CYS A 91 7.40 -14.25 6.99
C CYS A 91 7.14 -15.10 5.75
N GLY A 92 7.06 -14.49 4.56
CA GLY A 92 6.81 -15.19 3.29
C GLY A 92 5.40 -15.76 3.12
N SER A 93 4.52 -15.68 4.13
CA SER A 93 3.14 -16.14 4.03
C SER A 93 2.37 -15.35 2.98
N SER A 94 1.61 -16.03 2.12
CA SER A 94 0.63 -15.41 1.21
C SER A 94 -0.76 -15.27 1.84
N VAL A 95 -0.93 -15.66 3.10
CA VAL A 95 -2.20 -15.54 3.82
C VAL A 95 -2.31 -14.14 4.43
N GLY A 96 -3.14 -13.31 3.81
CA GLY A 96 -3.36 -11.92 4.20
C GLY A 96 -4.27 -11.20 3.21
N ARG A 97 -4.48 -9.90 3.40
CA ARG A 97 -5.34 -9.07 2.53
C ARG A 97 -4.84 -7.63 2.44
N PHE A 98 -5.20 -6.97 1.35
CA PHE A 98 -5.00 -5.52 1.21
C PHE A 98 -5.90 -4.75 2.17
N PHE A 99 -5.44 -3.59 2.61
CA PHE A 99 -6.17 -2.78 3.60
C PHE A 99 -7.58 -2.38 3.11
N TYR A 100 -7.73 -2.05 1.83
CA TYR A 100 -9.02 -1.69 1.24
C TYR A 100 -10.04 -2.84 1.22
N ASP A 101 -9.62 -4.09 1.43
CA ASP A 101 -10.46 -5.29 1.48
C ASP A 101 -10.72 -5.80 2.92
N LEU A 102 -10.23 -5.09 3.94
CA LEU A 102 -10.33 -5.52 5.33
C LEU A 102 -11.69 -5.22 5.97
N ASP A 103 -12.47 -4.27 5.45
CA ASP A 103 -13.72 -3.88 6.12
C ASP A 103 -14.68 -5.06 6.33
N GLY A 104 -15.15 -5.23 7.55
CA GLY A 104 -16.02 -6.34 7.97
C GLY A 104 -15.36 -7.71 8.08
N ARG A 105 -14.06 -7.85 7.77
CA ARG A 105 -13.35 -9.14 7.87
C ARG A 105 -12.97 -9.47 9.31
N PRO A 106 -12.83 -10.76 9.69
CA PRO A 106 -12.33 -11.13 11.00
C PRO A 106 -10.96 -10.53 11.29
N CYS A 107 -10.76 -10.06 12.51
CA CYS A 107 -9.48 -9.52 12.95
C CYS A 107 -8.41 -10.62 12.99
N PRO A 108 -7.24 -10.43 12.34
CA PRO A 108 -6.16 -11.42 12.38
C PRO A 108 -5.48 -11.51 13.75
N SER A 109 -5.68 -10.51 14.62
CA SER A 109 -5.10 -10.50 15.97
C SER A 109 -5.93 -11.31 16.98
N CYS A 110 -7.25 -11.05 17.07
CA CYS A 110 -8.10 -11.71 18.06
C CYS A 110 -9.06 -12.77 17.50
N GLY A 111 -9.29 -12.82 16.18
CA GLY A 111 -10.23 -13.76 15.56
C GLY A 111 -11.72 -13.48 15.76
N GLU A 112 -12.09 -12.62 16.72
CA GLU A 112 -13.49 -12.41 17.12
C GLU A 112 -14.14 -11.16 16.49
N GLY A 113 -13.43 -10.02 16.52
CA GLY A 113 -13.99 -8.73 16.11
C GLY A 113 -13.81 -8.47 14.62
N PRO A 114 -14.80 -7.87 13.92
CA PRO A 114 -14.58 -7.39 12.57
C PRO A 114 -13.58 -6.23 12.55
N MET A 115 -12.79 -6.18 11.48
CA MET A 115 -12.01 -5.02 11.10
C MET A 115 -12.95 -3.94 10.55
N LYS A 116 -12.61 -2.69 10.82
CA LYS A 116 -13.31 -1.48 10.39
C LYS A 116 -12.35 -0.62 9.60
N VAL A 117 -12.78 -0.17 8.43
CA VAL A 117 -12.07 0.82 7.62
C VAL A 117 -12.82 2.14 7.76
N VAL A 118 -12.20 3.12 8.40
CA VAL A 118 -12.82 4.41 8.73
C VAL A 118 -12.12 5.51 7.96
N GLU A 119 -12.86 6.34 7.23
CA GLU A 119 -12.31 7.55 6.60
C GLU A 119 -11.91 8.55 7.68
N THR A 120 -10.65 8.97 7.69
CA THR A 120 -10.09 9.88 8.70
C THR A 120 -9.76 11.27 8.18
N GLY A 121 -9.82 11.48 6.86
CA GLY A 121 -9.79 12.80 6.24
C GLY A 121 -9.00 12.86 4.94
N LEU A 122 -8.60 14.08 4.58
CA LEU A 122 -7.87 14.40 3.36
C LEU A 122 -6.45 14.90 3.69
N VAL A 123 -5.46 14.37 2.98
CA VAL A 123 -4.12 14.95 2.88
C VAL A 123 -4.03 15.71 1.56
N SER A 124 -3.72 17.01 1.64
CA SER A 124 -3.55 17.96 0.54
C SER A 124 -2.08 18.17 0.21
#